data_AF-A0A8J5H260-F1
#
_entry.id   AF-A0A8J5H260-F1
#
_cell.length_a   1.000
_cell.length_b   1.000
_cell.length_c   1.000
_cell.angle_alpha   90.00
_cell.angle_beta   90.00
_cell.angle_gamma   90.00
#
_symmetry.space_group_name_H-M   'P 1'
#
loop_
_entity.id
_entity.type
_entity.pdbx_description
1 polymer ?
#
loop_
_entity_poly.entity_id
_entity_poly.type
_entity_poly.pdbx_seq_one_letter_code
_entity_poly.pdbx_strand_id
1 'polypeptide(L)'
;MFLVIFSAGIGVLNMAKKAISRMCGSNESFEGNQFWLIDKDGLITKERKDIDPAAAPFACGYGSEEVKGLKEGASLLEVVKKVKPHVLLGLSGVGGIFNKEVLRAMKHSDSCRPAIFAMSNPTKNAECTPKDAFKYAGENIIFASGSPFENVDLGNGKVGYVNQANNMYLFPGIGLGALLSGAKHISDGMLQAAAECLASYITDEDIKKGVIFPSISRHITIQVGAAVVHAAVADDLAEGHGDVDIKQLSHMSKEEIMEYVARNMWYPIYSPLVHD
;
A
#
# COMPACT_ATOMS: atom_id res chain seq x y z
N MET A 1 -7.04 4.55 -12.68
CA MET A 1 -8.36 4.29 -12.05
C MET A 1 -8.29 3.05 -11.15
N PHE A 2 -8.68 3.20 -9.89
CA PHE A 2 -8.61 2.22 -8.81
C PHE A 2 -10.00 1.74 -8.42
N LEU A 3 -10.15 0.44 -8.18
CA LEU A 3 -11.34 -0.17 -7.59
C LEU A 3 -10.95 -0.80 -6.25
N VAL A 4 -11.60 -0.38 -5.17
CA VAL A 4 -11.26 -0.79 -3.80
C VAL A 4 -12.47 -1.41 -3.11
N ILE A 5 -12.26 -2.55 -2.44
CA ILE A 5 -13.32 -3.28 -1.71
C ILE A 5 -13.11 -3.22 -0.20
N PHE A 6 -14.15 -2.86 0.55
CA PHE A 6 -14.11 -2.41 1.94
C PHE A 6 -14.22 -3.54 3.00
N SER A 7 -13.44 -3.47 4.11
CA SER A 7 -13.84 -2.86 5.40
C SER A 7 -12.73 -2.03 6.11
N ALA A 8 -11.46 -2.14 5.69
CA ALA A 8 -10.31 -1.43 6.30
C ALA A 8 -9.61 -0.42 5.38
N GLY A 9 -10.17 -0.15 4.19
CA GLY A 9 -9.47 0.50 3.08
C GLY A 9 -9.37 2.03 3.08
N ILE A 10 -10.03 2.77 3.98
CA ILE A 10 -10.08 4.24 3.89
C ILE A 10 -8.71 4.85 4.15
N GLY A 11 -7.97 4.30 5.12
CA GLY A 11 -6.60 4.76 5.39
C GLY A 11 -5.72 4.63 4.15
N VAL A 12 -5.79 3.49 3.47
CA VAL A 12 -5.05 3.23 2.22
C VAL A 12 -5.50 4.18 1.11
N LEU A 13 -6.80 4.40 0.96
CA LEU A 13 -7.37 5.33 -0.03
C LEU A 13 -6.95 6.78 0.20
N ASN A 14 -6.97 7.24 1.44
CA ASN A 14 -6.53 8.58 1.81
C ASN A 14 -5.04 8.77 1.53
N MET A 15 -4.21 7.79 1.85
CA MET A 15 -2.78 7.82 1.53
C MET A 15 -2.55 7.80 0.02
N ALA A 16 -3.24 6.93 -0.72
CA ALA A 16 -3.15 6.88 -2.17
C ALA A 16 -3.57 8.20 -2.83
N LYS A 17 -4.67 8.81 -2.38
CA LYS A 17 -5.12 10.12 -2.84
C LYS A 17 -4.06 11.19 -2.59
N LYS A 18 -3.49 11.25 -1.38
CA LYS A 18 -2.42 12.22 -1.03
C LYS A 18 -1.17 12.03 -1.89
N ALA A 19 -0.73 10.79 -2.08
CA ALA A 19 0.43 10.45 -2.91
C ALA A 19 0.21 10.89 -4.36
N ILE A 20 -0.94 10.57 -4.94
CA ILE A 20 -1.32 10.98 -6.29
C ILE A 20 -1.35 12.50 -6.44
N SER A 21 -1.96 13.23 -5.49
CA SER A 21 -2.00 14.69 -5.51
C SER A 21 -0.60 15.33 -5.48
N ARG A 22 0.36 14.72 -4.77
CA ARG A 22 1.75 15.20 -4.76
C ARG A 22 2.47 14.93 -6.08
N MET A 23 2.27 13.76 -6.68
CA MET A 23 2.93 13.38 -7.93
C MET A 23 2.51 14.24 -9.13
N CYS A 24 1.26 14.71 -9.18
CA CYS A 24 0.76 15.54 -10.30
C CYS A 24 1.02 17.04 -10.13
N GLY A 25 1.49 17.49 -8.96
CA GLY A 25 1.75 18.91 -8.68
C GLY A 25 0.48 19.74 -8.45
N SER A 26 0.67 20.92 -7.85
CA SER A 26 -0.39 21.79 -7.29
C SER A 26 -1.36 22.42 -8.31
N ASN A 27 -1.09 22.32 -9.61
CA ASN A 27 -1.82 23.03 -10.67
C ASN A 27 -2.79 22.16 -11.48
N GLU A 28 -2.78 20.84 -11.27
CA GLU A 28 -3.83 19.97 -11.81
C GLU A 28 -4.81 19.65 -10.68
N SER A 29 -5.92 20.38 -10.62
CA SER A 29 -7.09 19.88 -9.92
C SER A 29 -7.45 18.54 -10.55
N PHE A 30 -7.35 17.46 -9.78
CA PHE A 30 -7.85 16.14 -10.17
C PHE A 30 -9.36 16.24 -10.38
N GLU A 31 -9.78 16.66 -11.58
CA GLU A 31 -11.16 16.71 -12.00
C GLU A 31 -11.64 15.29 -12.33
N GLY A 32 -11.95 14.53 -11.28
CA GLY A 32 -12.59 13.22 -11.40
C GLY A 32 -12.22 12.25 -10.30
N ASN A 33 -13.21 11.54 -9.76
CA ASN A 33 -12.96 10.48 -8.80
C ASN A 33 -12.43 9.24 -9.53
N GLN A 34 -11.15 8.95 -9.36
CA GLN A 34 -10.51 7.75 -9.90
C GLN A 34 -10.70 6.51 -9.01
N PHE A 35 -11.39 6.66 -7.88
CA PHE A 35 -11.62 5.61 -6.90
C PHE A 35 -13.08 5.18 -6.92
N TRP A 36 -13.29 3.87 -7.06
CA TRP A 36 -14.59 3.22 -6.93
C TRP A 36 -14.56 2.37 -5.68
N LEU A 37 -15.53 2.57 -4.78
CA LEU A 37 -15.60 1.88 -3.51
C LEU A 37 -16.77 0.89 -3.49
N ILE A 38 -16.50 -0.35 -3.08
CA ILE A 38 -17.51 -1.41 -2.96
C ILE A 38 -17.48 -1.95 -1.53
N ASP A 39 -18.65 -2.06 -0.90
CA ASP A 39 -18.82 -2.72 0.39
C ASP A 39 -19.67 -3.99 0.28
N LYS A 40 -20.12 -4.52 1.42
CA LYS A 40 -20.96 -5.72 1.48
C LYS A 40 -22.31 -5.58 0.75
N ASP A 41 -22.83 -4.36 0.62
CA ASP A 41 -24.10 -4.08 -0.06
C ASP A 41 -23.88 -3.61 -1.51
N GLY A 42 -22.62 -3.59 -1.98
CA GLY A 42 -22.23 -3.32 -3.37
C GLY A 42 -21.55 -1.97 -3.54
N LEU A 43 -21.55 -1.45 -4.78
CA LEU A 43 -20.97 -0.16 -5.11
C LEU A 43 -21.57 0.96 -4.25
N ILE A 44 -20.71 1.76 -3.64
CA ILE A 44 -21.10 2.95 -2.88
C ILE A 44 -21.13 4.16 -3.81
N THR A 45 -22.28 4.81 -3.88
CA THR A 45 -22.50 6.06 -4.63
C THR A 45 -23.05 7.16 -3.72
N LYS A 46 -23.31 8.34 -4.29
CA LYS A 46 -23.94 9.47 -3.59
C LYS A 46 -25.39 9.17 -3.14
N GLU A 47 -26.01 8.13 -3.67
CA GLU A 47 -27.36 7.69 -3.30
C GLU A 47 -27.38 6.83 -2.02
N ARG A 48 -26.22 6.33 -1.57
CA ARG A 48 -26.11 5.49 -0.36
C ARG A 48 -26.63 6.25 0.87
N LYS A 49 -27.65 5.67 1.51
CA LYS A 49 -28.14 6.13 2.82
C LYS A 49 -27.17 5.66 3.92
N ASP A 50 -27.04 6.46 4.98
CA ASP A 50 -26.25 6.16 6.18
C ASP A 50 -24.78 5.79 5.88
N ILE A 51 -24.19 6.48 4.90
CA ILE A 51 -22.79 6.29 4.53
C ILE A 51 -21.85 6.73 5.67
N ASP A 52 -20.80 5.94 5.91
CA ASP A 52 -19.71 6.34 6.80
C ASP A 52 -19.12 7.68 6.32
N PRO A 53 -19.02 8.72 7.19
CA PRO A 53 -18.42 10.00 6.82
C PRO A 53 -17.03 9.90 6.22
N ALA A 54 -16.25 8.89 6.61
CA ALA A 54 -14.92 8.66 6.07
C ALA A 54 -14.94 8.03 4.66
N ALA A 55 -16.01 7.32 4.30
CA ALA A 55 -16.23 6.75 2.96
C ALA A 55 -16.91 7.75 2.01
N ALA A 56 -17.65 8.74 2.53
CA ALA A 56 -18.36 9.75 1.74
C ALA A 56 -17.50 10.49 0.70
N PRO A 57 -16.22 10.86 0.97
CA PRO A 57 -15.35 11.47 -0.03
C PRO A 57 -15.03 10.54 -1.22
N PHE A 58 -15.17 9.23 -1.04
CA PHE A 58 -14.95 8.20 -2.06
C PHE A 58 -16.24 7.69 -2.69
N ALA A 59 -17.39 8.15 -2.18
CA ALA A 59 -18.73 7.83 -2.68
C ALA A 59 -19.05 8.62 -3.95
N CYS A 60 -18.19 8.58 -4.95
CA CYS A 60 -18.43 9.34 -6.16
C CYS A 60 -19.00 8.45 -7.24
N GLY A 61 -20.31 8.55 -7.40
CA GLY A 61 -20.85 8.82 -8.72
C GLY A 61 -20.65 10.31 -9.07
N TYR A 62 -20.05 10.57 -10.25
CA TYR A 62 -20.04 11.79 -11.08
C TYR A 62 -18.75 12.62 -11.28
N GLY A 63 -18.31 12.60 -12.56
CA GLY A 63 -17.71 13.63 -13.44
C GLY A 63 -18.32 13.45 -14.86
N SER A 64 -18.08 14.33 -15.84
CA SER A 64 -18.87 14.52 -17.10
C SER A 64 -19.15 13.29 -18.00
N GLU A 65 -18.49 12.15 -17.76
CA GLU A 65 -18.84 10.87 -18.35
C GLU A 65 -19.15 9.87 -17.25
N GLU A 66 -20.42 9.79 -16.84
CA GLU A 66 -20.93 8.61 -16.16
C GLU A 66 -20.44 7.36 -16.90
N VAL A 67 -19.99 6.35 -16.16
CA VAL A 67 -19.93 5.00 -16.73
C VAL A 67 -21.38 4.51 -16.85
N LYS A 68 -22.11 5.02 -17.86
CA LYS A 68 -23.57 4.90 -18.06
C LYS A 68 -24.08 3.52 -17.65
N GLY A 69 -24.84 3.44 -16.55
CA GLY A 69 -25.57 2.23 -16.15
C GLY A 69 -25.13 1.52 -14.86
N LEU A 70 -24.13 2.02 -14.11
CA LEU A 70 -23.90 1.54 -12.74
C LEU A 70 -24.84 2.24 -11.75
N LYS A 71 -25.45 1.47 -10.86
CA LYS A 71 -26.35 1.95 -9.81
C LYS A 71 -25.74 1.69 -8.44
N GLU A 72 -26.29 2.36 -7.43
CA GLU A 72 -26.07 2.02 -6.03
C GLU A 72 -26.24 0.51 -5.78
N GLY A 73 -25.30 -0.09 -5.07
CA GLY A 73 -25.31 -1.53 -4.78
C GLY A 73 -24.96 -2.44 -5.96
N ALA A 74 -24.44 -1.91 -7.07
CA ALA A 74 -23.94 -2.75 -8.17
C ALA A 74 -22.87 -3.75 -7.68
N SER A 75 -22.90 -4.97 -8.22
CA SER A 75 -21.99 -6.04 -7.83
C SER A 75 -20.56 -5.77 -8.28
N LEU A 76 -19.58 -6.38 -7.60
CA LEU A 76 -18.17 -6.30 -7.98
C LEU A 76 -17.93 -6.62 -9.47
N LEU A 77 -18.58 -7.67 -9.98
CA LEU A 77 -18.40 -8.08 -11.37
C LEU A 77 -18.90 -7.01 -12.35
N GLU A 78 -20.06 -6.41 -12.09
CA GLU A 78 -20.62 -5.34 -12.91
C GLU A 78 -19.71 -4.13 -12.92
N VAL A 79 -19.21 -3.74 -11.75
CA VAL A 79 -18.29 -2.61 -11.62
C VAL A 79 -16.99 -2.90 -12.38
N VAL A 80 -16.35 -4.06 -12.19
CA VAL A 80 -15.10 -4.39 -12.91
C VAL A 80 -15.30 -4.40 -14.43
N LYS A 81 -16.39 -4.99 -14.93
CA LYS A 81 -16.67 -5.03 -16.38
C LYS A 81 -16.88 -3.65 -16.99
N LYS A 82 -17.49 -2.76 -16.22
CA LYS A 82 -17.95 -1.45 -16.69
C LYS A 82 -16.89 -0.37 -16.50
N VAL A 83 -16.25 -0.36 -15.34
CA VAL A 83 -15.15 0.53 -14.97
C VAL A 83 -13.84 0.10 -15.64
N LYS A 84 -13.57 -1.20 -15.82
CA LYS A 84 -12.28 -1.71 -16.35
C LYS A 84 -11.07 -1.16 -15.56
N PRO A 85 -11.04 -1.35 -14.23
CA PRO A 85 -10.06 -0.70 -13.36
C PRO A 85 -8.62 -1.13 -13.67
N HIS A 86 -7.68 -0.23 -13.43
CA HIS A 86 -6.25 -0.49 -13.58
C HIS A 86 -5.69 -1.24 -12.37
N VAL A 87 -6.27 -0.98 -11.19
CA VAL A 87 -5.91 -1.62 -9.93
C VAL A 87 -7.18 -2.12 -9.27
N LEU A 88 -7.18 -3.39 -8.88
CA LEU A 88 -8.21 -4.04 -8.07
C LEU A 88 -7.62 -4.35 -6.70
N LEU A 89 -8.12 -3.69 -5.65
CA LEU A 89 -7.61 -3.77 -4.29
C LEU A 89 -8.65 -4.39 -3.34
N GLY A 90 -8.33 -5.56 -2.80
CA GLY A 90 -9.15 -6.29 -1.85
C GLY A 90 -8.69 -6.06 -0.43
N LEU A 91 -9.57 -5.50 0.40
CA LEU A 91 -9.37 -5.26 1.84
C LEU A 91 -10.63 -5.64 2.64
N SER A 92 -11.33 -6.70 2.20
CA SER A 92 -12.66 -7.07 2.74
C SER A 92 -12.62 -8.06 3.88
N GLY A 93 -11.53 -8.83 4.03
CA GLY A 93 -11.44 -9.98 4.91
C GLY A 93 -12.20 -11.21 4.40
N VAL A 94 -12.78 -11.16 3.19
CA VAL A 94 -13.63 -12.20 2.62
C VAL A 94 -12.89 -12.96 1.51
N GLY A 95 -12.55 -14.22 1.81
CA GLY A 95 -11.84 -15.08 0.87
C GLY A 95 -12.65 -15.39 -0.39
N GLY A 96 -11.98 -15.44 -1.53
CA GLY A 96 -12.58 -15.87 -2.81
C GLY A 96 -13.51 -14.86 -3.49
N ILE A 97 -13.60 -13.62 -3.00
CA ILE A 97 -14.45 -12.58 -3.61
C ILE A 97 -13.95 -12.16 -5.00
N PHE A 98 -12.64 -12.26 -5.27
CA PHE A 98 -12.07 -12.15 -6.62
C PHE A 98 -12.20 -13.49 -7.34
N ASN A 99 -13.45 -13.87 -7.59
CA ASN A 99 -13.77 -15.13 -8.23
C ASN A 99 -13.30 -15.17 -9.71
N LYS A 100 -13.43 -16.33 -10.33
CA LYS A 100 -13.07 -16.57 -11.73
C LYS A 100 -13.65 -15.55 -12.72
N GLU A 101 -14.88 -15.09 -12.51
CA GLU A 101 -15.54 -14.14 -13.42
C GLU A 101 -14.98 -12.74 -13.27
N VAL A 102 -14.72 -12.32 -12.03
CA VAL A 102 -14.07 -11.04 -11.72
C VAL A 102 -12.65 -11.00 -12.29
N LEU A 103 -11.87 -12.07 -12.09
CA LEU A 103 -10.51 -12.16 -12.62
C LEU A 103 -10.49 -12.17 -14.15
N ARG A 104 -11.44 -12.85 -14.80
CA ARG A 104 -11.59 -12.77 -16.26
C ARG A 104 -11.96 -11.36 -16.73
N ALA A 105 -12.79 -10.64 -15.97
CA ALA A 105 -13.13 -9.27 -16.29
C ALA A 105 -11.91 -8.34 -16.19
N MET A 106 -10.99 -8.59 -15.24
CA MET A 106 -9.73 -7.84 -15.14
C MET A 106 -8.82 -7.98 -16.37
N LYS A 107 -8.94 -9.05 -17.16
CA LYS A 107 -8.23 -9.20 -18.45
C LYS A 107 -8.62 -8.10 -19.46
N HIS A 108 -9.78 -7.49 -19.28
CA HIS A 108 -10.30 -6.41 -20.11
C HIS A 108 -10.11 -5.03 -19.48
N SER A 109 -9.19 -4.91 -18.51
CA SER A 109 -8.74 -3.63 -17.96
C SER A 109 -8.23 -2.71 -19.07
N ASP A 110 -8.40 -1.39 -18.89
CA ASP A 110 -7.80 -0.39 -19.78
C ASP A 110 -6.28 -0.22 -19.54
N SER A 111 -5.75 -0.80 -18.45
CA SER A 111 -4.31 -0.88 -18.22
C SER A 111 -3.71 -2.01 -19.05
N CYS A 112 -2.57 -1.75 -19.70
CA CYS A 112 -1.77 -2.82 -20.32
C CYS A 112 -1.25 -3.83 -19.29
N ARG A 113 -1.16 -3.42 -18.01
CA ARG A 113 -0.61 -4.20 -16.92
C ARG A 113 -1.43 -4.00 -15.63
N PRO A 114 -2.63 -4.61 -15.53
CA PRO A 114 -3.48 -4.40 -14.38
C PRO A 114 -2.88 -5.00 -13.10
N ALA A 115 -3.10 -4.33 -11.99
CA ALA A 115 -2.67 -4.79 -10.67
C ALA A 115 -3.83 -5.40 -9.89
N ILE A 116 -3.61 -6.55 -9.27
CA ILE A 116 -4.58 -7.26 -8.42
C ILE A 116 -3.94 -7.48 -7.04
N PHE A 117 -4.49 -6.83 -6.03
CA PHE A 117 -3.98 -6.84 -4.66
C PHE A 117 -4.97 -7.57 -3.77
N ALA A 118 -4.65 -8.81 -3.38
CA ALA A 118 -5.46 -9.66 -2.49
C ALA A 118 -4.90 -9.59 -1.05
N MET A 119 -5.23 -8.51 -0.34
CA MET A 119 -4.52 -8.10 0.87
C MET A 119 -5.02 -8.75 2.15
N SER A 120 -6.17 -9.42 2.09
CA SER A 120 -6.80 -9.98 3.28
C SER A 120 -6.00 -11.13 3.87
N ASN A 121 -5.86 -11.09 5.20
CA ASN A 121 -5.14 -12.08 5.99
C ASN A 121 -6.11 -12.85 6.91
N PRO A 122 -5.79 -14.11 7.31
CA PRO A 122 -4.70 -14.97 6.79
C PRO A 122 -5.02 -15.53 5.39
N THR A 123 -4.16 -16.41 4.85
CA THR A 123 -4.25 -16.97 3.48
C THR A 123 -5.65 -17.40 3.04
N LYS A 124 -6.45 -18.01 3.94
CA LYS A 124 -7.84 -18.44 3.65
C LYS A 124 -8.81 -17.29 3.36
N ASN A 125 -8.48 -16.08 3.79
CA ASN A 125 -9.27 -14.87 3.61
C ASN A 125 -8.78 -14.04 2.41
N ALA A 126 -7.70 -14.43 1.74
CA ALA A 126 -7.23 -13.76 0.54
C ALA A 126 -8.32 -13.76 -0.53
N GLU A 127 -8.52 -12.62 -1.18
CA GLU A 127 -9.60 -12.42 -2.14
C GLU A 127 -9.52 -13.37 -3.34
N CYS A 128 -8.31 -13.77 -3.73
CA CYS A 128 -8.03 -14.89 -4.63
C CYS A 128 -6.64 -15.48 -4.37
N THR A 129 -6.37 -16.63 -4.99
CA THR A 129 -5.03 -17.20 -5.05
C THR A 129 -4.22 -16.59 -6.22
N PRO A 130 -2.89 -16.51 -6.12
CA PRO A 130 -2.07 -16.06 -7.25
C PRO A 130 -2.21 -16.98 -8.47
N LYS A 131 -2.36 -18.29 -8.25
CA LYS A 131 -2.59 -19.26 -9.34
C LYS A 131 -3.85 -18.91 -10.13
N ASP A 132 -4.95 -18.60 -9.46
CA ASP A 132 -6.18 -18.20 -10.12
C ASP A 132 -6.05 -16.83 -10.80
N ALA A 133 -5.38 -15.88 -10.15
CA ALA A 133 -5.14 -14.54 -10.71
C ALA A 133 -4.39 -14.62 -12.04
N PHE A 134 -3.21 -15.26 -12.08
CA PHE A 134 -2.44 -15.41 -13.32
C PHE A 134 -3.16 -16.24 -14.37
N LYS A 135 -3.90 -17.28 -13.97
CA LYS A 135 -4.67 -18.14 -14.88
C LYS A 135 -5.83 -17.41 -15.56
N TYR A 136 -6.55 -16.56 -14.83
CA TYR A 136 -7.80 -15.96 -15.31
C TYR A 136 -7.67 -14.50 -15.75
N ALA A 137 -6.83 -13.71 -15.10
CA ALA A 137 -6.58 -12.31 -15.46
C ALA A 137 -5.41 -12.16 -16.47
N GLY A 138 -4.51 -13.15 -16.55
CA GLY A 138 -3.44 -13.24 -17.55
C GLY A 138 -2.03 -13.13 -16.97
N GLU A 139 -1.03 -13.43 -17.80
CA GLU A 139 0.37 -13.45 -17.35
C GLU A 139 0.99 -12.07 -17.08
N ASN A 140 0.43 -11.01 -17.68
CA ASN A 140 1.02 -9.67 -17.58
C ASN A 140 0.61 -8.92 -16.30
N ILE A 141 -0.25 -9.48 -15.45
CA ILE A 141 -0.73 -8.77 -14.26
C ILE A 141 0.40 -8.49 -13.27
N ILE A 142 0.21 -7.48 -12.43
CA ILE A 142 0.97 -7.33 -11.19
C ILE A 142 0.12 -7.93 -10.07
N PHE A 143 0.65 -8.91 -9.35
CA PHE A 143 -0.05 -9.54 -8.24
C PHE A 143 0.64 -9.25 -6.91
N ALA A 144 -0.14 -8.86 -5.91
CA ALA A 144 0.32 -8.71 -4.54
C ALA A 144 -0.69 -9.29 -3.55
N SER A 145 -0.21 -9.78 -2.41
CA SER A 145 -1.04 -10.32 -1.34
C SER A 145 -0.53 -9.95 0.05
N GLY A 146 -1.43 -9.89 1.02
CA GLY A 146 -1.06 -9.65 2.43
C GLY A 146 -0.37 -10.87 3.07
N SER A 147 -0.82 -12.06 2.67
CA SER A 147 -0.29 -13.35 3.12
C SER A 147 0.81 -13.85 2.16
N PRO A 148 1.78 -14.65 2.65
CA PRO A 148 2.83 -15.20 1.82
C PRO A 148 2.27 -16.29 0.89
N PHE A 149 2.71 -16.25 -0.37
CA PHE A 149 2.47 -17.28 -1.37
C PHE A 149 3.75 -17.48 -2.20
N GLU A 150 3.90 -18.66 -2.78
CA GLU A 150 4.97 -18.92 -3.74
C GLU A 150 4.69 -18.24 -5.08
N ASN A 151 5.76 -17.92 -5.81
CA ASN A 151 5.67 -17.48 -7.19
C ASN A 151 5.00 -18.55 -8.06
N VAL A 152 4.36 -18.13 -9.15
CA VAL A 152 3.62 -19.03 -10.04
C VAL A 152 4.43 -19.32 -11.29
N ASP A 153 4.67 -20.60 -11.57
CA ASP A 153 5.16 -21.03 -12.89
C ASP A 153 4.02 -20.88 -13.91
N LEU A 154 4.26 -20.08 -14.95
CA LEU A 154 3.28 -19.78 -15.99
C LEU A 154 3.26 -20.84 -17.12
N GLY A 155 4.17 -21.83 -17.08
CA GLY A 155 4.21 -22.95 -18.04
C GLY A 155 4.84 -22.60 -19.39
N ASN A 156 5.27 -21.35 -19.60
CA ASN A 156 5.98 -20.87 -20.79
C ASN A 156 7.44 -20.47 -20.49
N GLY A 157 7.99 -20.97 -19.38
CA GLY A 157 9.32 -20.61 -18.89
C GLY A 157 9.39 -19.25 -18.19
N LYS A 158 8.27 -18.54 -18.03
CA LYS A 158 8.17 -17.31 -17.25
C LYS A 158 7.61 -17.57 -15.85
N VAL A 159 7.93 -16.66 -14.95
CA VAL A 159 7.48 -16.67 -13.56
C VAL A 159 6.52 -15.50 -13.33
N GLY A 160 5.34 -15.80 -12.81
CA GLY A 160 4.42 -14.83 -12.22
C GLY A 160 4.87 -14.52 -10.80
N TYR A 161 5.54 -13.39 -10.61
CA TYR A 161 6.02 -12.97 -9.29
C TYR A 161 4.86 -12.59 -8.38
N VAL A 162 4.89 -13.11 -7.15
CA VAL A 162 3.89 -12.83 -6.13
C VAL A 162 4.51 -11.94 -5.06
N ASN A 163 4.03 -10.71 -5.00
CA ASN A 163 4.54 -9.74 -4.04
C ASN A 163 3.84 -9.87 -2.70
N GLN A 164 4.60 -9.80 -1.60
CA GLN A 164 4.01 -9.74 -0.27
C GLN A 164 3.84 -8.28 0.16
N ALA A 165 2.63 -7.74 0.05
CA ALA A 165 2.32 -6.39 0.47
C ALA A 165 1.84 -6.41 1.93
N ASN A 166 2.78 -6.33 2.87
CA ASN A 166 2.48 -6.48 4.29
C ASN A 166 3.09 -5.34 5.12
N ASN A 167 2.40 -4.92 6.17
CA ASN A 167 2.84 -3.81 7.02
C ASN A 167 4.14 -4.10 7.79
N MET A 168 4.63 -5.35 7.79
CA MET A 168 5.92 -5.74 8.38
C MET A 168 7.11 -4.93 7.84
N TYR A 169 7.04 -4.42 6.61
CA TYR A 169 8.10 -3.58 6.05
C TYR A 169 8.17 -2.19 6.70
N LEU A 170 7.04 -1.69 7.22
CA LEU A 170 6.89 -0.31 7.64
C LEU A 170 6.85 -0.16 9.16
N PHE A 171 5.99 -0.91 9.87
CA PHE A 171 5.76 -0.68 11.30
C PHE A 171 7.02 -0.74 12.18
N PRO A 172 7.97 -1.67 11.98
CA PRO A 172 9.20 -1.67 12.77
C PRO A 172 10.02 -0.38 12.58
N GLY A 173 10.13 0.11 11.34
CA GLY A 173 10.88 1.32 11.02
C GLY A 173 10.16 2.58 11.50
N ILE A 174 8.84 2.66 11.29
CA ILE A 174 8.01 3.77 11.78
C ILE A 174 8.10 3.88 13.30
N GLY A 175 7.95 2.76 14.02
CA GLY A 175 8.03 2.75 15.48
C GLY A 175 9.41 3.18 15.99
N LEU A 176 10.47 2.62 15.41
CA LEU A 176 11.84 2.97 15.80
C LEU A 176 12.17 4.44 15.47
N GLY A 177 11.81 4.92 14.28
CA GLY A 177 12.06 6.31 13.88
C GLY A 177 11.26 7.32 14.69
N ALA A 178 9.99 7.02 15.02
CA ALA A 178 9.18 7.86 15.90
C ALA A 178 9.77 7.93 17.31
N LEU A 179 10.24 6.79 17.85
CA LEU A 179 10.90 6.75 19.16
C LEU A 179 12.18 7.59 19.16
N LEU A 180 13.07 7.39 18.18
CA LEU A 180 14.38 8.04 18.11
C LEU A 180 14.31 9.52 17.76
N SER A 181 13.26 9.97 17.07
CA SER A 181 13.02 11.40 16.87
C SER A 181 12.45 12.10 18.12
N GLY A 182 11.94 11.34 19.10
CA GLY A 182 11.22 11.90 20.25
C GLY A 182 9.81 12.40 19.92
N ALA A 183 9.30 12.10 18.72
CA ALA A 183 8.00 12.59 18.29
C ALA A 183 6.86 12.02 19.15
N LYS A 184 5.97 12.90 19.64
CA LYS A 184 4.79 12.53 20.43
C LYS A 184 3.64 12.00 19.57
N HIS A 185 3.64 12.34 18.28
CA HIS A 185 2.61 11.98 17.31
C HIS A 185 3.25 11.54 16.01
N ILE A 186 2.66 10.54 15.35
CA ILE A 186 3.08 10.11 14.01
C ILE A 186 2.26 10.92 13.00
N SER A 187 2.93 11.73 12.18
CA SER A 187 2.29 12.51 11.13
C SER A 187 2.02 11.70 9.86
N ASP A 188 1.15 12.21 8.99
CA ASP A 188 1.02 11.71 7.62
C ASP A 188 2.33 11.84 6.83
N GLY A 189 3.14 12.86 7.13
CA GLY A 189 4.46 13.08 6.52
C GLY A 189 5.41 11.92 6.81
N MET A 190 5.44 11.47 8.07
CA MET A 190 6.22 10.31 8.50
C MET A 190 5.76 9.02 7.83
N LEU A 191 4.44 8.78 7.73
CA LEU A 191 3.90 7.59 7.05
C LEU A 191 4.21 7.60 5.55
N GLN A 192 4.14 8.77 4.92
CA GLN A 192 4.47 8.93 3.51
C GLN A 192 5.97 8.70 3.27
N ALA A 193 6.84 9.29 4.07
CA ALA A 193 8.29 9.10 3.96
C ALA A 193 8.68 7.62 4.11
N ALA A 194 8.02 6.90 5.02
CA ALA A 194 8.19 5.47 5.17
C ALA A 194 7.78 4.68 3.89
N ALA A 195 6.64 5.02 3.29
CA ALA A 195 6.16 4.38 2.07
C ALA A 195 7.05 4.66 0.85
N GLU A 196 7.49 5.91 0.68
CA GLU A 196 8.41 6.32 -0.40
C GLU A 196 9.80 5.67 -0.23
N CYS A 197 10.30 5.60 0.99
CA CYS A 197 11.54 4.90 1.30
C CYS A 197 11.46 3.41 0.95
N LEU A 198 10.32 2.74 1.19
CA LEU A 198 10.14 1.36 0.80
C LEU A 198 10.10 1.22 -0.74
N ALA A 199 9.39 2.11 -1.41
CA ALA A 199 9.27 2.10 -2.87
C ALA A 199 10.63 2.31 -3.56
N SER A 200 11.55 3.08 -2.97
CA SER A 200 12.89 3.33 -3.54
C SER A 200 13.81 2.11 -3.59
N TYR A 201 13.45 0.99 -2.94
CA TYR A 201 14.20 -0.27 -3.06
C TYR A 201 13.96 -1.00 -4.38
N ILE A 202 12.90 -0.65 -5.10
CA ILE A 202 12.49 -1.37 -6.30
C ILE A 202 13.14 -0.73 -7.51
N THR A 203 13.86 -1.54 -8.29
CA THR A 203 14.48 -1.09 -9.53
C THR A 203 13.50 -1.13 -10.71
N ASP A 204 13.81 -0.42 -11.79
CA ASP A 204 13.03 -0.51 -13.04
C ASP A 204 13.00 -1.95 -13.61
N GLU A 205 14.04 -2.73 -13.36
CA GLU A 205 14.10 -4.14 -13.78
C GLU A 205 13.14 -5.01 -12.97
N ASP A 206 13.03 -4.77 -11.67
CA ASP A 206 12.07 -5.44 -10.79
C ASP A 206 10.64 -5.08 -11.21
N ILE A 207 10.37 -3.80 -11.46
CA ILE A 207 9.07 -3.33 -11.96
C ILE A 207 8.72 -4.04 -13.27
N LYS A 208 9.65 -4.14 -14.22
CA LYS A 208 9.44 -4.87 -15.49
C LYS A 208 9.10 -6.34 -15.26
N LYS A 209 9.70 -6.99 -14.27
CA LYS A 209 9.35 -8.37 -13.88
C LYS A 209 8.01 -8.48 -13.14
N GLY A 210 7.47 -7.37 -12.63
CA GLY A 210 6.24 -7.34 -11.84
C GLY A 210 6.50 -7.46 -10.35
N VAL A 211 7.74 -7.24 -9.93
CA VAL A 211 8.17 -7.15 -8.54
C VAL A 211 8.07 -5.69 -8.10
N ILE A 212 7.27 -5.45 -7.07
CA ILE A 212 6.96 -4.12 -6.53
C ILE A 212 7.14 -4.06 -4.99
N PHE A 213 7.59 -5.15 -4.37
CA PHE A 213 8.02 -5.20 -2.97
C PHE A 213 9.39 -5.87 -2.87
N PRO A 214 10.28 -5.40 -1.99
CA PRO A 214 11.63 -5.95 -1.88
C PRO A 214 11.62 -7.23 -1.05
N SER A 215 12.71 -8.00 -1.14
CA SER A 215 12.99 -9.07 -0.18
C SER A 215 13.09 -8.52 1.24
N ILE A 216 12.52 -9.23 2.21
CA ILE A 216 12.54 -8.81 3.61
C ILE A 216 13.98 -8.75 4.13
N SER A 217 14.35 -7.61 4.73
CA SER A 217 15.66 -7.40 5.35
C SER A 217 15.55 -6.42 6.51
N ARG A 218 16.33 -6.65 7.58
CA ARG A 218 16.46 -5.70 8.71
C ARG A 218 17.00 -4.34 8.25
N HIS A 219 17.73 -4.30 7.13
CA HIS A 219 18.22 -3.04 6.58
C HIS A 219 17.08 -2.10 6.16
N ILE A 220 15.93 -2.64 5.72
CA ILE A 220 14.74 -1.85 5.38
C ILE A 220 14.24 -1.10 6.62
N THR A 221 14.25 -1.75 7.80
CA THR A 221 13.88 -1.10 9.06
C THR A 221 14.76 0.10 9.38
N ILE A 222 16.07 0.02 9.09
CA ILE A 222 17.01 1.14 9.30
C ILE A 222 16.65 2.31 8.38
N GLN A 223 16.50 2.04 7.07
CA GLN A 223 16.19 3.08 6.08
C GLN A 223 14.84 3.74 6.37
N VAL A 224 13.81 2.93 6.64
CA VAL A 224 12.47 3.44 6.98
C VAL A 224 12.52 4.24 8.28
N GLY A 225 13.23 3.77 9.31
CA GLY A 225 13.42 4.51 10.55
C GLY A 225 14.11 5.85 10.32
N ALA A 226 15.15 5.90 9.49
CA ALA A 226 15.85 7.13 9.17
C ALA A 226 14.97 8.12 8.39
N ALA A 227 14.21 7.63 7.41
CA ALA A 227 13.25 8.45 6.66
C ALA A 227 12.18 9.04 7.59
N VAL A 228 11.73 8.28 8.59
CA VAL A 228 10.74 8.71 9.58
C VAL A 228 11.32 9.75 10.54
N VAL A 229 12.57 9.59 11.00
CA VAL A 229 13.26 10.61 11.82
C VAL A 229 13.40 11.92 11.02
N HIS A 230 13.86 11.83 9.79
CA HIS A 230 14.00 13.00 8.92
C HIS A 230 12.66 13.71 8.67
N ALA A 231 11.59 12.95 8.44
CA ALA A 231 10.25 13.50 8.30
C ALA A 231 9.75 14.16 9.59
N ALA A 232 10.02 13.57 10.76
CA ALA A 232 9.64 14.17 12.04
C ALA A 232 10.34 15.51 12.30
N VAL A 233 11.60 15.64 11.88
CA VAL A 233 12.33 16.92 11.93
C VAL A 233 11.70 17.93 10.97
N ALA A 234 11.44 17.52 9.72
CA ALA A 234 10.85 18.40 8.70
C ALA A 234 9.42 18.87 9.04
N ASP A 235 8.68 18.05 9.79
CA ASP A 235 7.33 18.37 10.26
C ASP A 235 7.32 19.16 11.59
N ASP A 236 8.49 19.56 12.12
CA ASP A 236 8.66 20.23 13.42
C ASP A 236 8.07 19.42 14.61
N LEU A 237 8.12 18.09 14.52
CA LEU A 237 7.59 17.17 15.55
C LEU A 237 8.67 16.48 16.39
N ALA A 238 9.93 16.56 15.98
CA ALA A 238 11.03 15.91 16.68
C ALA A 238 11.44 16.67 17.95
N GLU A 239 11.71 15.94 19.04
CA GLU A 239 12.17 16.47 20.34
C GLU A 239 13.58 15.95 20.71
N GLY A 240 14.07 14.92 20.02
CA GLY A 240 15.29 14.18 20.39
C GLY A 240 15.00 12.99 21.31
N HIS A 241 15.98 12.08 21.42
CA HIS A 241 15.87 10.88 22.26
C HIS A 241 17.23 10.46 22.84
N GLY A 242 17.25 10.21 24.15
CA GLY A 242 18.44 9.73 24.85
C GLY A 242 19.59 10.75 24.84
N ASP A 243 20.69 10.38 24.20
CA ASP A 243 21.92 11.17 24.06
C ASP A 243 21.89 12.16 22.88
N VAL A 244 20.84 12.14 22.05
CA VAL A 244 20.72 13.00 20.86
C VAL A 244 19.54 13.96 21.02
N ASP A 245 19.84 15.26 21.04
CA ASP A 245 18.82 16.31 21.10
C ASP A 245 18.32 16.74 19.70
N ILE A 246 17.27 17.57 19.66
CA ILE A 246 16.70 18.08 18.41
C ILE A 246 17.69 18.90 17.57
N LYS A 247 18.63 19.62 18.19
CA LYS A 247 19.61 20.42 17.44
C LYS A 247 20.56 19.48 16.72
N GLN A 248 21.04 18.42 17.38
CA GLN A 248 21.88 17.41 16.76
C GLN A 248 21.13 16.71 15.63
N LEU A 249 19.90 16.22 15.86
CA LEU A 249 19.09 15.58 14.83
C LEU A 249 18.91 16.46 13.59
N SER A 250 18.67 17.75 13.76
CA SER A 250 18.42 18.69 12.66
C SER A 250 19.64 18.96 11.78
N HIS A 251 20.85 18.69 12.27
CA HIS A 251 22.10 18.87 11.52
C HIS A 251 22.69 17.56 10.99
N MET A 252 22.12 16.40 11.36
CA MET A 252 22.58 15.12 10.85
C MET A 252 22.23 14.96 9.37
N SER A 253 23.19 14.47 8.61
CA SER A 253 22.99 13.91 7.27
C SER A 253 22.13 12.65 7.31
N LYS A 254 21.62 12.23 6.14
CA LYS A 254 20.84 10.99 6.02
C LYS A 254 21.64 9.79 6.51
N GLU A 255 22.93 9.73 6.18
CA GLU A 255 23.84 8.66 6.58
C GLU A 255 24.04 8.62 8.10
N GLU A 256 24.23 9.78 8.73
CA GLU A 256 24.34 9.88 10.20
C GLU A 256 23.05 9.47 10.91
N ILE A 257 21.88 9.84 10.37
CA ILE A 257 20.59 9.37 10.91
C ILE A 257 20.47 7.85 10.77
N MET A 258 20.89 7.27 9.64
CA MET A 258 20.87 5.83 9.48
C MET A 258 21.78 5.11 10.48
N GLU A 259 23.00 5.63 10.71
CA GLU A 259 23.90 5.11 11.73
C GLU A 259 23.30 5.24 13.13
N TYR A 260 22.65 6.38 13.42
CA TYR A 260 21.92 6.59 14.66
C TYR A 260 20.81 5.56 14.87
N VAL A 261 20.01 5.27 13.83
CA VAL A 261 18.98 4.25 13.88
C VAL A 261 19.60 2.86 14.08
N ALA A 262 20.64 2.53 13.32
CA ALA A 262 21.30 1.23 13.37
C ALA A 262 21.94 0.94 14.74
N ARG A 263 22.60 1.92 15.37
CA ARG A 263 23.22 1.77 16.70
C ARG A 263 22.21 1.59 17.83
N ASN A 264 20.97 2.06 17.63
CA ASN A 264 19.86 1.91 18.57
C ASN A 264 18.98 0.69 18.31
N MET A 265 19.28 -0.12 17.28
CA MET A 265 18.59 -1.39 17.09
C MET A 265 19.07 -2.43 18.11
N TRP A 266 18.13 -3.16 18.70
CA TRP A 266 18.47 -4.33 19.50
C TRP A 266 18.95 -5.50 18.63
N TYR A 267 20.03 -6.14 19.05
CA TYR A 267 20.57 -7.35 18.45
C TYR A 267 20.57 -8.50 19.47
N PRO A 268 20.24 -9.74 19.05
CA PRO A 268 20.21 -10.91 19.92
C PRO A 268 21.63 -11.43 20.23
N ILE A 269 22.49 -10.55 20.76
CA ILE A 269 23.86 -10.86 21.18
C ILE A 269 23.85 -10.90 22.71
N TYR A 270 24.16 -12.06 23.28
CA TYR A 270 24.25 -12.20 24.73
C TYR A 270 25.37 -11.32 25.28
N SER A 271 25.02 -10.47 26.25
CA SER A 271 26.03 -9.73 27.02
C SER A 271 26.69 -10.67 28.04
N PRO A 272 28.00 -10.53 28.31
CA PRO A 272 28.64 -11.24 29.41
C PRO A 272 27.92 -10.92 30.72
N LEU A 273 27.52 -11.96 31.46
CA LEU A 273 26.88 -11.81 32.78
C LEU A 273 27.89 -11.54 33.90
N VAL A 274 29.18 -11.69 33.62
CA VAL A 274 30.26 -11.38 34.55
C VAL A 274 30.72 -9.96 34.24
N HIS A 275 30.45 -9.05 35.17
CA HIS A 275 31.03 -7.71 35.17
C HIS A 275 32.41 -7.79 35.85
N ASP A 276 33.44 -7.21 35.22
CA ASP A 276 34.76 -6.97 35.84
C ASP A 276 34.66 -5.91 36.95
#